data_AF-A0A969KQ24-F1
#
_entry.id   AF-A0A969KQ24-F1
#
_cell.length_a   1.000
_cell.length_b   1.000
_cell.length_c   1.000
_cell.angle_alpha   90.00
_cell.angle_beta   90.00
_cell.angle_gamma   90.00
#
_symmetry.space_group_name_H-M   'P 1'
#
loop_
_entity.id
_entity.type
_entity.pdbx_description
1 polymer ?
#
loop_
_entity_poly.entity_id
_entity_poly.type
_entity_poly.pdbx_seq_one_letter_code
_entity_poly.pdbx_strand_id
1 'polypeptide(L)' 'MAEAVNDQHAAWQRLTLRWQESERAWNDPVRREFEKRYWQALTQENQATAKEMERLAQVLAQARRSVR' A
#
# COMPACT_ATOMS: atom_id res chain seq x y z
N MET A 1 -9.67 12.30 -3.99
CA MET A 1 -9.31 11.59 -2.74
C MET A 1 -9.79 10.15 -2.72
N ALA A 2 -11.07 9.85 -2.90
CA ALA A 2 -11.53 8.45 -2.98
C ALA A 2 -10.88 7.66 -4.13
N GLU A 3 -10.74 8.29 -5.30
CA GLU A 3 -10.02 7.74 -6.46
C GLU A 3 -8.54 7.47 -6.15
N ALA A 4 -7.84 8.45 -5.54
CA ALA A 4 -6.45 8.29 -5.14
C ALA A 4 -6.21 7.14 -4.13
N VAL A 5 -7.13 6.92 -3.18
CA VAL A 5 -7.08 5.77 -2.25
C VAL A 5 -7.23 4.45 -3.02
N ASN A 6 -8.15 4.40 -3.98
CA ASN A 6 -8.38 3.23 -4.81
C ASN A 6 -7.18 2.93 -5.72
N ASP A 7 -6.56 3.95 -6.30
CA ASP A 7 -5.38 3.83 -7.15
C ASP A 7 -4.17 3.32 -6.36
N GLN A 8 -3.96 3.83 -5.13
CA GLN A 8 -2.93 3.33 -4.24
C GLN A 8 -3.15 1.84 -3.92
N HIS A 9 -4.38 1.45 -3.58
CA HIS A 9 -4.71 0.06 -3.28
C HIS A 9 -4.43 -0.85 -4.50
N ALA A 10 -4.87 -0.44 -5.68
CA ALA A 10 -4.65 -1.20 -6.91
C ALA A 10 -3.16 -1.31 -7.26
N ALA A 11 -2.38 -0.24 -7.07
CA ALA A 11 -0.94 -0.26 -7.27
C ALA A 11 -0.24 -1.24 -6.30
N TRP A 12 -0.64 -1.22 -5.02
CA TRP A 12 -0.10 -2.14 -4.01
C TRP A 12 -0.42 -3.61 -4.32
N GLN A 13 -1.65 -3.91 -4.74
CA GLN A 13 -2.04 -5.27 -5.15
C GLN A 13 -1.20 -5.76 -6.32
N ARG A 14 -1.00 -4.93 -7.36
CA ARG A 14 -0.15 -5.28 -8.50
C ARG A 14 1.29 -5.56 -8.08
N LEU A 15 1.86 -4.71 -7.22
CA LEU A 15 3.22 -4.92 -6.72
C LEU A 15 3.34 -6.20 -5.90
N THR A 16 2.35 -6.49 -5.05
CA THR A 16 2.33 -7.72 -4.25
C THR A 16 2.27 -8.97 -5.11
N LEU A 17 1.45 -8.98 -6.16
CA LEU A 17 1.39 -10.09 -7.12
C LEU A 17 2.75 -10.29 -7.83
N ARG A 18 3.37 -9.20 -8.28
CA ARG A 18 4.71 -9.24 -8.91
C ARG A 18 5.79 -9.75 -7.97
N TRP A 19 5.73 -9.37 -6.69
CA TRP A 19 6.61 -9.90 -5.68
C TRP A 19 6.42 -11.42 -5.55
N GLN A 20 5.20 -11.89 -5.34
CA GLN A 20 4.89 -13.33 -5.25
C GLN A 20 5.35 -14.14 -6.47
N GLU A 21 5.19 -13.60 -7.69
CA GLU A 21 5.73 -14.21 -8.91
C GLU A 21 7.25 -14.30 -8.88
N SER A 22 7.91 -13.23 -8.43
CA SER A 22 9.37 -13.16 -8.32
C SER A 22 9.89 -14.18 -7.31
N GLU A 23 9.22 -14.36 -6.17
CA GLU A 23 9.62 -15.32 -5.14
C GLU A 23 9.61 -16.77 -5.62
N ARG A 24 8.75 -17.11 -6.59
CA ARG A 24 8.71 -18.46 -7.19
C ARG A 24 9.96 -18.75 -8.02
N ALA A 25 10.53 -17.74 -8.67
CA ALA A 25 11.74 -17.87 -9.49
C ALA A 25 13.03 -17.59 -8.69
N TRP A 26 12.94 -16.80 -7.62
CA TRP A 26 14.07 -16.30 -6.85
C TRP A 26 14.09 -16.88 -5.43
N ASN A 27 14.48 -18.15 -5.25
CA ASN A 27 14.45 -18.81 -3.93
C ASN A 27 15.84 -19.00 -3.31
N ASP A 28 16.61 -17.92 -3.19
CA ASP A 28 17.95 -17.94 -2.57
C ASP A 28 17.99 -17.11 -1.26
N PRO A 29 19.11 -17.13 -0.52
CA PRO A 29 19.27 -16.30 0.68
C PRO A 29 19.18 -14.79 0.43
N VAL A 30 19.52 -14.31 -0.77
CA VAL A 30 19.42 -12.89 -1.14
C VAL A 30 17.94 -12.46 -1.20
N ARG A 31 17.04 -13.32 -1.69
CA ARG A 31 15.58 -13.07 -1.62
C ARG A 31 15.15 -12.82 -0.17
N ARG A 32 15.58 -13.67 0.76
CA ARG A 32 15.21 -13.58 2.18
C ARG A 32 15.71 -12.28 2.82
N GLU A 33 16.93 -11.88 2.50
CA GLU A 33 17.50 -10.62 2.97
C GLU A 33 16.76 -9.41 2.38
N PHE A 34 16.42 -9.46 1.10
CA PHE A 34 15.62 -8.43 0.45
C PHE A 34 14.23 -8.30 1.11
N GLU A 35 13.57 -9.42 1.37
CA GLU A 35 12.27 -9.46 2.00
C GLU A 35 12.30 -8.78 3.38
N LYS A 36 13.26 -9.18 4.23
CA LYS A 36 13.43 -8.61 5.57
C LYS A 36 13.77 -7.13 5.54
N ARG A 37 14.68 -6.74 4.65
CA ARG A 37 15.26 -5.39 4.67
C ARG A 37 14.38 -4.35 4.00
N TYR A 38 13.61 -4.75 2.99
CA TYR A 38 12.86 -3.81 2.15
C TYR A 38 11.37 -4.15 2.08
N TRP A 39 11.02 -5.40 1.76
CA TRP A 39 9.62 -5.77 1.51
C TRP A 39 8.74 -5.63 2.76
N GLN A 40 9.23 -6.06 3.91
CA GLN A 40 8.51 -5.95 5.18
C GLN A 40 8.28 -4.49 5.60
N ALA A 41 9.31 -3.65 5.51
CA ALA A 41 9.21 -2.22 5.82
C ALA A 41 8.21 -1.52 4.88
N LEU A 42 8.33 -1.75 3.57
CA LEU A 42 7.44 -1.19 2.57
C LEU A 42 5.97 -1.60 2.79
N THR A 43 5.74 -2.86 3.18
CA THR A 43 4.39 -3.37 3.50
C THR A 43 3.77 -2.60 4.67
N GLN A 44 4.54 -2.39 5.74
CA GLN A 44 4.09 -1.65 6.92
C GLN A 44 3.80 -0.18 6.59
N GLU A 45 4.72 0.47 5.87
CA GLU A 45 4.58 1.87 5.45
C GLU A 45 3.38 2.07 4.53
N ASN A 46 3.15 1.15 3.58
CA ASN A 46 2.01 1.24 2.68
C ASN A 46 0.67 1.07 3.43
N GLN A 47 0.58 0.14 4.39
CA GLN A 47 -0.61 -0.02 5.23
C GLN A 47 -0.89 1.22 6.07
N ALA A 48 0.14 1.80 6.68
CA ALA A 48 0.03 3.04 7.46
C ALA A 48 -0.45 4.20 6.57
N THR A 49 0.15 4.34 5.38
CA THR A 49 -0.19 5.38 4.41
C THR A 49 -1.64 5.26 3.93
N ALA A 50 -2.08 4.04 3.58
CA ALA A 50 -3.46 3.80 3.15
C ALA A 50 -4.48 4.22 4.22
N LYS A 51 -4.22 3.85 5.48
CA LYS A 51 -5.07 4.22 6.61
C LYS A 51 -5.16 5.74 6.80
N GLU A 52 -4.04 6.46 6.69
CA GLU A 52 -4.05 7.91 6.80
C GLU A 52 -4.77 8.57 5.62
N MET A 53 -4.62 8.05 4.40
CA MET A 53 -5.35 8.55 3.23
C MET A 53 -6.87 8.32 3.35
N GLU A 54 -7.31 7.19 3.89
CA GLU A 54 -8.72 6.93 4.20
C GLU A 54 -9.25 7.93 5.24
N ARG A 55 -8.49 8.16 6.32
CA ARG A 55 -8.84 9.15 7.35
C ARG A 55 -8.98 10.55 6.74
N LEU A 56 -8.05 10.98 5.90
CA LEU A 56 -8.11 12.27 5.21
C LEU A 56 -9.34 12.38 4.30
N ALA A 57 -9.67 11.31 3.56
CA ALA A 57 -10.86 11.28 2.72
C ALA A 57 -12.15 11.45 3.55
N GLN A 58 -12.22 10.82 4.72
CA GLN A 58 -13.37 10.95 5.63
C GLN A 58 -13.50 12.38 6.18
N VAL A 59 -12.40 12.99 6.63
CA VAL A 59 -12.39 14.38 7.15
C VAL A 59 -12.86 15.36 6.08
N LEU A 60 -12.36 15.24 4.85
CA LEU A 60 -12.78 16.10 3.74
C LEU A 60 -14.26 15.90 3.38
N ALA A 61 -14.76 14.66 3.42
CA ALA A 61 -16.17 14.37 3.18
C ALA A 61 -17.09 14.92 4.30
N GLN A 62 -16.62 14.98 5.55
CA GLN A 62 -17.33 15.64 6.64
C GLN A 62 -17.35 17.16 6.44
N ALA A 63 -16.19 17.78 6.22
CA ALA A 63 -16.09 19.22 5.99
C ALA A 63 -16.97 19.70 4.82
N ARG A 64 -17.02 18.94 3.71
CA ARG A 64 -17.89 19.25 2.57
C ARG A 64 -19.38 19.19 2.90
N ARG A 65 -19.79 18.36 3.86
CA ARG A 65 -21.18 18.29 4.32
C ARG A 65 -21.54 19.43 5.28
N SER A 66 -20.58 19.92 6.05
CA SER A 66 -20.78 21.01 7.01
C SER A 66 -20.90 22.40 6.37
N VAL A 67 -20.38 22.57 5.15
CA VAL A 67 -20.44 23.84 4.40
C VAL A 67 -21.69 23.92 3.50
N ARG A 68 -22.51 22.85 3.46
CA ARG A 68 -23.72 22.76 2.65
C ARG A 68 -24.96 22.86 3.52
#